data_AF-A0A9D5YHI4-F1
#
_entry.id   AF-A0A9D5YHI4-F1
#
_cell.length_a   1.000
_cell.length_b   1.000
_cell.length_c   1.000
_cell.angle_alpha   90.00
_cell.angle_beta   90.00
_cell.angle_gamma   90.00
#
_symmetry.space_group_name_H-M   'P 1'
#
loop_
_entity.id
_entity.type
_entity.pdbx_description
1 polymer ?
#
loop_
_entity_poly.entity_id
_entity_poly.type
_entity_poly.pdbx_seq_one_letter_code
_entity_poly.pdbx_strand_id
1 'polypeptide(L)'
;MHVKRDYYRGAQPARKRKAQEYNRLAEILENYVNEEAQKVTNLPHVFLYADIARETNIPVKKVRDILFCLAAGHNGFTLSHR
;
A
#
# COMPACT_ATOMS: atom_id res chain seq x y z
N MET A 1 8.99 4.47 2.23
CA MET A 1 8.23 3.33 2.77
C MET A 1 8.34 2.18 1.80
N HIS A 2 8.46 0.94 2.30
CA HIS A 2 8.59 -0.24 1.46
C HIS A 2 7.45 -1.21 1.74
N VAL A 3 6.77 -1.68 0.68
CA VAL A 3 5.65 -2.60 0.78
C VAL A 3 6.11 -3.99 0.36
N LYS A 4 5.98 -4.95 1.29
CA LYS A 4 6.39 -6.34 1.05
C LYS A 4 5.67 -6.94 -0.16
N ARG A 5 6.43 -7.62 -1.01
CA ARG A 5 5.93 -8.37 -2.18
C ARG A 5 5.73 -9.86 -1.86
N ASP A 6 4.83 -10.50 -2.58
CA ASP A 6 4.57 -11.94 -2.57
C ASP A 6 5.39 -12.63 -3.67
N TYR A 7 6.34 -13.49 -3.26
CA TYR A 7 7.21 -14.24 -4.17
C TYR A 7 6.77 -15.70 -4.31
N TYR A 8 5.48 -15.98 -4.46
CA TYR A 8 4.98 -17.32 -4.69
C TYR A 8 5.63 -18.01 -5.92
N ARG A 9 6.44 -19.05 -5.67
CA ARG A 9 7.15 -19.85 -6.70
C ARG A 9 6.48 -21.19 -7.03
N GLY A 10 5.39 -21.55 -6.35
CA GLY A 10 4.74 -22.85 -6.50
C GLY A 10 4.04 -23.04 -7.86
N ALA A 11 3.71 -24.28 -8.22
CA ALA A 11 3.18 -24.62 -9.55
C ALA A 11 1.74 -24.14 -9.81
N GLN A 12 0.95 -23.83 -8.78
CA GLN A 12 -0.47 -23.49 -8.95
C GLN A 12 -0.67 -22.13 -9.67
N PRO A 13 -1.27 -22.11 -10.88
CA PRO A 13 -1.38 -20.88 -11.69
C PRO A 13 -2.26 -19.80 -11.05
N ALA A 14 -3.36 -20.19 -10.39
CA ALA A 14 -4.27 -19.24 -9.74
C ALA A 14 -3.59 -18.45 -8.61
N ARG A 15 -2.71 -19.11 -7.84
CA ARG A 15 -1.92 -18.45 -6.79
C ARG A 15 -0.86 -17.53 -7.39
N LYS A 16 -0.18 -17.95 -8.47
CA LYS A 16 0.75 -17.08 -9.21
C LYS A 16 0.08 -15.79 -9.69
N ARG A 17 -1.11 -15.88 -10.31
CA ARG A 17 -1.85 -14.70 -10.77
C ARG A 17 -2.19 -13.75 -9.63
N LYS A 18 -2.66 -14.28 -8.49
CA LYS A 18 -2.95 -13.47 -7.30
C LYS A 18 -1.70 -12.79 -6.74
N ALA A 19 -0.57 -13.49 -6.67
CA ALA A 19 0.70 -12.93 -6.22
C ALA A 19 1.19 -11.82 -7.17
N GLN A 20 1.10 -12.03 -8.48
CA GLN A 20 1.46 -11.02 -9.49
C GLN A 20 0.57 -9.77 -9.38
N GLU A 21 -0.74 -9.96 -9.24
CA GLU A 21 -1.68 -8.85 -9.06
C GLU A 21 -1.37 -8.09 -7.76
N TYR A 22 -1.17 -8.80 -6.65
CA TYR A 22 -0.78 -8.21 -5.37
C TYR A 22 0.51 -7.39 -5.51
N ASN A 23 1.53 -7.95 -6.16
CA ASN A 23 2.82 -7.26 -6.35
C ASN A 23 2.69 -6.00 -7.20
N ARG A 24 1.90 -6.06 -8.27
CA ARG A 24 1.64 -4.89 -9.12
C ARG A 24 0.95 -3.78 -8.33
N LEU A 25 -0.07 -4.11 -7.56
CA LEU A 25 -0.79 -3.13 -6.74
C LEU A 25 0.10 -2.58 -5.62
N ALA A 26 0.92 -3.43 -4.99
CA ALA A 26 1.89 -3.00 -4.00
C ALA A 26 2.91 -2.01 -4.58
N GLU A 27 3.28 -2.13 -5.86
CA GLU A 27 4.18 -1.18 -6.53
C GLU A 27 3.55 0.19 -6.69
N ILE A 28 2.33 0.21 -7.22
CA ILE A 28 1.58 1.43 -7.46
C ILE A 28 1.39 2.18 -6.13
N LEU A 29 0.98 1.45 -5.09
CA LEU A 29 0.73 2.03 -3.78
C LEU A 29 2.03 2.49 -3.09
N GLU A 30 3.12 1.73 -3.20
CA GLU A 30 4.43 2.11 -2.65
C GLU A 30 4.94 3.40 -3.29
N ASN A 31 4.89 3.50 -4.62
CA ASN A 31 5.32 4.69 -5.34
C ASN A 31 4.46 5.90 -4.98
N TYR A 32 3.13 5.76 -5.03
CA TYR A 32 2.21 6.84 -4.67
C TYR A 32 2.45 7.35 -3.24
N VAL A 33 2.50 6.46 -2.26
CA VAL A 33 2.71 6.85 -0.86
C VAL A 33 4.08 7.50 -0.65
N ASN A 34 5.13 7.03 -1.34
CA ASN A 34 6.45 7.62 -1.24
C ASN A 34 6.50 9.03 -1.85
N GLU A 35 5.87 9.24 -3.01
CA GLU A 35 5.76 10.55 -3.63
C GLU A 35 4.98 11.52 -2.74
N GLU A 36 3.84 11.10 -2.18
CA GLU A 36 3.05 11.93 -1.28
C GLU A 36 3.80 12.21 0.04
N ALA A 37 4.48 11.22 0.60
CA ALA A 37 5.29 11.41 1.81
C ALA A 37 6.42 12.43 1.62
N GLN A 38 6.98 12.57 0.41
CA GLN A 38 7.98 13.60 0.12
C GLN A 38 7.40 15.02 0.09
N LYS A 39 6.10 15.16 -0.20
CA LYS A 39 5.41 16.46 -0.25
C LYS A 39 4.95 16.93 1.14
N VAL A 40 4.86 16.02 2.11
CA VAL A 40 4.46 16.35 3.48
C VAL A 40 5.56 17.15 4.18
N THR A 41 5.28 18.42 4.46
CA THR A 41 6.17 19.32 5.20
C THR A 41 5.93 19.33 6.71
N ASN A 42 4.70 18.98 7.14
CA ASN A 42 4.29 19.00 8.54
C ASN A 42 3.99 17.58 9.03
N LEU A 43 4.67 17.16 10.11
CA LEU A 43 4.47 15.87 10.76
C LEU A 43 3.89 16.06 12.18
N PRO A 44 3.06 15.13 12.69
CA PRO A 44 2.63 13.89 12.03
C PRO A 44 1.55 14.13 10.96
N HIS A 45 1.57 13.31 9.91
CA HIS A 45 0.58 13.33 8.83
C HIS A 45 -0.13 11.99 8.72
N VAL A 46 -1.45 12.01 8.55
CA VAL A 46 -2.27 10.79 8.47
C VAL A 46 -2.67 10.54 7.02
N PHE A 47 -2.31 9.36 6.51
CA PHE A 47 -2.74 8.87 5.22
C PHE A 47 -3.95 7.95 5.39
N LEU A 48 -5.12 8.34 4.89
CA LEU A 48 -6.33 7.52 4.93
C LEU A 48 -6.39 6.57 3.73
N TYR A 49 -6.77 5.32 3.97
CA TYR A 49 -6.92 4.34 2.89
C TYR A 49 -8.00 4.71 1.89
N ALA A 50 -9.03 5.44 2.32
CA ALA A 50 -10.09 5.93 1.45
C ALA A 50 -9.58 6.96 0.44
N ASP A 51 -8.70 7.87 0.88
CA ASP A 51 -8.12 8.90 0.01
C ASP A 51 -7.15 8.26 -0.99
N ILE A 52 -6.25 7.39 -0.52
CA ILE A 52 -5.33 6.65 -1.39
C ILE A 52 -6.11 5.84 -2.45
N ALA A 53 -7.20 5.18 -2.05
CA ALA A 53 -8.04 4.42 -2.95
C ALA A 53 -8.69 5.29 -4.03
N ARG A 54 -9.14 6.50 -3.66
CA ARG A 54 -9.71 7.47 -4.60
C ARG A 54 -8.66 7.92 -5.61
N GLU A 55 -7.48 8.33 -5.14
CA GLU A 55 -6.43 8.87 -6.01
C GLU A 55 -5.79 7.81 -6.92
N THR A 56 -5.68 6.56 -6.44
CA THR A 56 -5.09 5.45 -7.23
C THR A 56 -6.11 4.64 -8.03
N ASN A 57 -7.41 4.91 -7.85
CA ASN A 57 -8.52 4.12 -8.40
C ASN A 57 -8.41 2.60 -8.05
N ILE A 58 -7.86 2.29 -6.88
CA ILE A 58 -7.74 0.92 -6.35
C ILE A 58 -8.80 0.73 -5.26
N PRO A 59 -9.53 -0.39 -5.21
CA PRO A 59 -10.53 -0.61 -4.17
C PRO A 59 -9.95 -0.47 -2.75
N VAL A 60 -10.64 0.28 -1.88
CA VAL A 60 -10.21 0.54 -0.48
C VAL A 60 -9.79 -0.73 0.25
N LYS A 61 -10.52 -1.84 0.06
CA LYS A 61 -10.17 -3.13 0.66
C LYS A 61 -8.77 -3.61 0.25
N LYS A 62 -8.42 -3.51 -1.04
CA LYS A 62 -7.10 -3.89 -1.56
C LYS A 62 -6.02 -2.95 -1.04
N VAL A 63 -6.28 -1.65 -1.01
CA VAL A 63 -5.37 -0.64 -0.45
C VAL A 63 -5.07 -0.96 1.01
N ARG A 64 -6.11 -1.16 1.82
CA ARG A 64 -5.99 -1.55 3.22
C ARG A 64 -5.21 -2.84 3.37
N ASP A 65 -5.61 -3.92 2.69
CA ASP A 65 -4.96 -5.23 2.85
C ASP A 65 -3.46 -5.18 2.51
N ILE A 66 -3.05 -4.33 1.56
CA ILE A 66 -1.64 -4.14 1.17
C ILE A 66 -0.90 -3.23 2.15
N LEU A 67 -1.44 -2.05 2.47
CA LEU A 67 -0.78 -1.01 3.26
C LEU A 67 -0.92 -1.21 4.77
N PHE A 68 -1.81 -2.10 5.22
CA PHE A 68 -1.94 -2.46 6.64
C PHE A 68 -0.62 -2.94 7.24
N CYS A 69 0.23 -3.57 6.44
CA CYS A 69 1.56 -4.03 6.84
C CYS A 69 2.51 -2.91 7.32
N LEU A 70 2.23 -1.63 7.00
CA LEU A 70 3.13 -0.52 7.31
C LEU A 70 3.00 -0.01 8.75
N ALA A 71 1.78 0.09 9.28
CA ALA A 71 1.54 0.67 10.61
C ALA A 71 0.33 0.07 11.35
N ALA A 72 -0.28 -1.00 10.84
CA ALA A 72 -1.42 -1.69 11.44
C ALA A 72 -2.64 -0.79 11.79
N GLY A 73 -2.78 0.38 11.17
CA GLY A 73 -3.92 1.26 11.42
C GLY A 73 -5.17 0.80 10.69
N HIS A 74 -6.35 1.01 11.30
CA HIS A 74 -7.61 0.49 10.79
C HIS A 74 -8.12 1.23 9.55
N ASN A 75 -8.00 2.57 9.55
CA ASN A 75 -8.51 3.46 8.50
C ASN A 75 -7.40 4.09 7.64
N GLY A 76 -6.14 3.88 8.02
CA GLY A 76 -4.99 4.56 7.44
C GLY A 76 -3.73 4.27 8.23
N PHE A 77 -2.67 5.03 7.97
CA PHE A 77 -1.45 5.01 8.75
C PHE A 77 -0.96 6.43 9.00
N THR A 78 -0.19 6.59 10.08
CA THR A 78 0.41 7.89 10.42
C THR A 78 1.88 7.86 10.03
N LEU A 79 2.30 8.86 9.27
CA LEU A 79 3.70 9.20 9.09
C LEU A 79 4.10 10.12 10.25
N SER A 80 5.05 9.69 11.08
CA SER A 80 5.58 10.44 12.22
C SER A 80 7.07 10.76 12.02
N HIS A 81 7.61 11.69 12.82
CA HIS A 81 9.06 11.84 12.96
C HIS A 81 9.64 10.49 13.41
N ARG A 82 10.71 10.06 12.73
CA ARG A 82 11.43 8.83 13.04
C ARG A 82 12.46 9.07 14.13
#